data_AF-A0A8J7LDI4-F1
#
_entry.id   AF-A0A8J7LDI4-F1
#
_cell.length_a   1.000
_cell.length_b   1.000
_cell.length_c   1.000
_cell.angle_alpha   90.00
_cell.angle_beta   90.00
_cell.angle_gamma   90.00
#
_symmetry.space_group_name_H-M   'P 1'
#
loop_
_entity.id
_entity.type
_entity.pdbx_description
1 polymer ?
#
loop_
_entity_poly.entity_id
_entity_poly.type
_entity_poly.pdbx_seq_one_letter_code
_entity_poly.pdbx_strand_id
1 'polypeptide(L)' 'MINLDTNTAVAFIAEGSPVRYELRAFVKKQQMVIAQTAFNEFINIVQYSAGSLEQTRANRFLQRVI' A
#
# COMPACT_ATOMS: atom_id res chain seq x y z
N MET A 1 7.68 -3.84 13.62
CA MET A 1 7.34 -2.61 12.86
C MET A 1 8.03 -2.74 11.51
N ILE A 2 7.30 -2.51 10.42
CA ILE A 2 7.85 -2.54 9.06
C ILE A 2 7.61 -1.18 8.43
N ASN A 3 8.67 -0.56 7.95
CA ASN A 3 8.58 0.59 7.07
C ASN A 3 8.33 0.12 5.64
N LEU A 4 7.25 0.60 5.03
CA LEU A 4 6.89 0.27 3.66
C LEU A 4 7.51 1.29 2.70
N ASP A 5 8.09 0.79 1.61
CA ASP A 5 8.41 1.64 0.46
C ASP A 5 7.15 1.87 -0.40
N THR A 6 7.26 2.82 -1.33
CA THR A 6 6.19 3.19 -2.26
C THR A 6 5.68 1.99 -3.07
N ASN A 7 6.58 1.17 -3.61
CA ASN A 7 6.23 0.06 -4.49
C ASN A 7 5.54 -1.09 -3.75
N THR A 8 5.92 -1.35 -2.51
CA THR A 8 5.26 -2.32 -1.63
C THR A 8 3.85 -1.84 -1.30
N ALA A 9 3.66 -0.55 -1.01
CA ALA A 9 2.34 0.05 -0.82
C ALA A 9 1.46 -0.10 -2.08
N VAL A 10 2.01 0.14 -3.27
CA VAL A 10 1.32 -0.10 -4.56
C VAL A 10 0.96 -1.58 -4.73
N ALA A 11 1.88 -2.49 -4.40
CA ALA A 11 1.64 -3.94 -4.49
C ALA A 11 0.51 -4.43 -3.58
N PHE A 12 0.19 -3.71 -2.49
CA PHE A 12 -0.97 -4.03 -1.64
C PHE A 12 -2.31 -3.74 -2.30
N ILE A 13 -2.38 -2.75 -3.19
CA ILE A 13 -3.63 -2.25 -3.78
C ILE A 13 -3.85 -2.72 -5.22
N ALA A 14 -2.78 -2.97 -5.98
CA ALA A 14 -2.86 -3.36 -7.38
C ALA A 14 -3.59 -4.70 -7.56
N GLU A 15 -4.53 -4.77 -8.49
CA GLU A 15 -5.34 -5.96 -8.78
C GLU A 15 -4.50 -7.19 -9.11
N GLY A 16 -3.58 -7.04 -10.06
CA GLY A 16 -2.71 -8.10 -10.58
C GLY A 16 -1.41 -8.29 -9.82
N SER A 17 -1.26 -7.73 -8.61
CA SER A 17 -0.04 -7.88 -7.82
C SER A 17 0.22 -9.36 -7.46
N PRO A 18 1.31 -9.97 -7.94
CA PRO A 18 1.59 -11.38 -7.71
C PRO A 18 1.96 -11.66 -6.25
N VAL A 19 2.51 -10.66 -5.55
CA VAL A 19 3.04 -10.79 -4.18
C VAL A 19 2.06 -10.32 -3.10
N ARG A 20 0.87 -9.83 -3.46
CA ARG A 20 -0.08 -9.22 -2.50
C ARG A 20 -0.45 -10.15 -1.35
N TYR A 21 -0.65 -11.44 -1.62
CA TYR A 21 -1.02 -12.41 -0.58
C TYR A 21 0.16 -12.71 0.36
N GLU A 22 1.37 -12.82 -0.19
CA GLU A 22 2.60 -13.02 0.57
C GLU A 22 2.89 -11.82 1.47
N LEU A 23 2.76 -10.60 0.94
CA LEU A 23 2.89 -9.36 1.71
C LEU A 23 1.87 -9.30 2.85
N ARG A 24 0.60 -9.66 2.60
CA ARG A 24 -0.43 -9.70 3.65
C ARG A 24 -0.11 -10.72 4.75
N ALA A 25 0.42 -11.89 4.40
CA ALA A 25 0.83 -12.89 5.36
C ALA A 25 2.01 -12.38 6.21
N PHE A 26 3.00 -11.77 5.55
CA PHE A 26 4.19 -11.21 6.18
C PHE A 26 3.86 -10.13 7.20
N VAL A 27 2.95 -9.20 6.89
CA VAL A 27 2.60 -8.07 7.77
C VAL A 27 1.50 -8.38 8.81
N LYS A 28 0.93 -9.60 8.84
CA LYS A 28 -0.29 -9.93 9.60
C LYS A 28 -0.30 -9.53 11.09
N LYS A 29 0.87 -9.52 11.74
CA LYS A 29 1.03 -9.16 13.16
C LYS A 29 2.01 -8.01 13.36
N GLN A 30 2.26 -7.24 12.32
CA GLN A 30 3.27 -6.20 12.32
C GLN A 30 2.61 -4.84 12.14
N GLN A 31 3.03 -3.87 12.93
CA GLN A 31 2.71 -2.47 12.68
C GLN A 31 3.38 -2.05 11.37
N MET A 32 2.59 -1.53 10.43
CA MET A 32 3.07 -0.94 9.19
C MET A 32 3.20 0.55 9.38
N VAL A 33 4.36 1.10 9.01
CA VAL A 33 4.62 2.53 8.95
C VAL A 33 5.09 2.89 7.56
N ILE A 34 4.96 4.16 7.19
CA ILE A 34 5.46 4.66 5.90
C ILE A 34 6.16 6.00 6.12
N ALA A 35 7.34 6.15 5.51
CA ALA A 35 8.03 7.44 5.51
C ALA A 35 7.21 8.47 4.72
N GLN A 36 7.17 9.73 5.19
CA GLN A 36 6.35 10.78 4.55
C GLN A 36 6.62 10.93 3.05
N THR A 37 7.87 10.81 2.61
CA THR A 37 8.23 10.88 1.19
C THR A 37 7.59 9.75 0.39
N ALA A 38 7.71 8.51 0.87
CA ALA A 38 7.11 7.33 0.23
C ALA A 38 5.56 7.40 0.25
N PHE A 39 4.98 7.94 1.32
CA PHE A 39 3.55 8.21 1.39
C PHE A 39 3.10 9.19 0.32
N ASN A 40 3.80 10.32 0.15
CA ASN A 40 3.48 11.31 -0.86
C ASN A 40 3.57 10.73 -2.28
N GLU A 41 4.61 9.93 -2.55
CA GLU A 41 4.75 9.22 -3.83
C GLU A 41 3.59 8.24 -4.05
N PHE A 42 3.24 7.44 -3.03
CA PHE A 42 2.11 6.50 -3.10
C PHE A 42 0.80 7.22 -3.40
N ILE A 43 0.49 8.31 -2.68
CA ILE A 43 -0.73 9.10 -2.91
C ILE A 43 -0.76 9.67 -4.32
N ASN A 44 0.36 10.20 -4.82
CA ASN A 44 0.44 10.69 -6.20
C ASN A 44 0.15 9.57 -7.21
N ILE A 45 0.73 8.38 -7.04
CA ILE A 45 0.44 7.23 -7.91
C ILE A 45 -1.04 6.84 -7.85
N VAL A 46 -1.63 6.81 -6.65
CA VAL A 46 -3.06 6.50 -6.49
C VAL A 46 -3.93 7.56 -7.17
N GLN A 47 -3.58 8.83 -7.06
CA GLN A 47 -4.37 9.92 -7.62
C GLN A 47 -4.33 9.94 -9.16
N TYR A 48 -3.18 9.70 -9.76
CA TYR A 48 -2.99 9.90 -11.21
C TYR A 48 -3.03 8.62 -12.04
N SER A 49 -2.79 7.45 -11.43
CA SER A 49 -2.62 6.19 -12.16
C SER A 49 -3.56 5.06 -11.72
N ALA A 50 -4.18 5.16 -10.54
CA ALA A 50 -5.01 4.07 -10.01
C ALA A 50 -6.46 4.13 -10.52
N GLY A 51 -6.99 2.98 -10.91
CA GLY A 51 -8.41 2.80 -11.18
C GLY A 51 -9.26 2.91 -9.91
N SER A 52 -10.58 2.96 -10.07
CA SER A 52 -11.53 3.11 -8.95
C SER A 52 -11.42 1.99 -7.90
N LEU A 53 -11.11 0.77 -8.33
CA LEU A 53 -10.91 -0.38 -7.45
C LEU A 53 -9.65 -0.23 -6.60
N GLU A 54 -8.53 0.14 -7.21
CA GLU A 54 -7.26 0.41 -6.54
C GLU A 54 -7.39 1.57 -5.55
N GLN A 55 -8.08 2.65 -5.91
CA GLN A 55 -8.36 3.77 -4.99
C GLN A 55 -9.16 3.32 -3.76
N THR A 56 -10.17 2.47 -3.95
CA THR A 56 -10.94 1.88 -2.84
C THR A 56 -10.08 0.97 -1.96
N ARG A 57 -9.14 0.23 -2.55
CA ARG A 57 -8.17 -0.58 -1.81
C ARG A 57 -7.15 0.30 -1.07
N ALA A 58 -6.71 1.41 -1.66
CA ALA A 58 -5.82 2.39 -1.03
C ALA A 58 -6.46 2.98 0.22
N ASN A 59 -7.72 3.43 0.16
CA ASN A 59 -8.43 3.95 1.33
C ASN A 59 -8.47 2.94 2.49
N ARG A 60 -8.73 1.67 2.21
CA ARG A 60 -8.72 0.59 3.21
C ARG A 60 -7.31 0.27 3.71
N PHE A 61 -6.30 0.37 2.85
CA PHE A 61 -4.91 0.14 3.20
C PHE A 61 -4.38 1.24 4.13
N LEU A 62 -4.70 2.50 3.84
CA LEU A 62 -4.28 3.66 4.64
C LEU A 62 -4.85 3.64 6.06
N GLN A 63 -6.02 3.03 6.29
CA GLN A 63 -6.56 2.82 7.64
C GLN A 63 -5.70 1.86 8.50
N ARG A 64 -4.74 1.17 7.90
CA ARG A 64 -3.89 0.15 8.56
C ARG A 64 -2.41 0.56 8.62
N VAL A 65 -2.04 1.66 7.98
CA VAL A 65 -0.68 2.22 7.99
C VAL A 65 -0.68 3.42 8.91
N ILE A 66 0.36 3.53 9.74
CA ILE A 66 0.57 4.64 10.67
C ILE A 66 1.64 5.57 10.13
#